data_AF-A0A3R7I933-F1
#
_entry.id   AF-A0A3R7I933-F1
#
_cell.length_a   1.000
_cell.length_b   1.000
_cell.length_c   1.000
_cell.angle_alpha   90.00
_cell.angle_beta   90.00
_cell.angle_gamma   90.00
#
_symmetry.space_group_name_H-M   'P 1'
#
loop_
_entity.id
_entity.type
_entity.pdbx_description
1 polymer ?
#
loop_
_entity_poly.entity_id
_entity_poly.type
_entity_poly.pdbx_seq_one_letter_code
_entity_poly.pdbx_strand_id
1 'polypeptide(L)'
;MTEEEGGGEKGKEEEEKVPRTLLKAMDDFYRDSEAVFKEFDEILATYSKGEDIMDDLKTFRSKNPGIFTLIYDSFHKEVELEHKLDKAGIEQEKRDKVAEFKDRFSDLADEMDLLVLEELGLNR
;
A
#
# COMPACT_ATOMS: atom_id res chain seq x y z
N MET A 1 54.86 11.47 -24.94
CA MET A 1 54.40 10.95 -23.65
C MET A 1 52.96 11.40 -23.55
N THR A 2 52.05 10.46 -23.75
CA THR A 2 50.60 10.71 -23.79
C THR A 2 50.06 10.18 -22.48
N GLU A 3 49.72 11.08 -21.58
CA GLU A 3 49.08 10.83 -20.28
C GLU A 3 47.88 11.77 -20.24
N GLU A 4 46.69 11.44 -19.77
CA GLU A 4 46.02 10.20 -19.40
C GLU A 4 44.54 10.64 -19.31
N GLU A 5 43.62 9.81 -19.80
CA GLU A 5 42.19 10.11 -19.76
C GLU A 5 41.68 10.03 -18.31
N GLY A 6 41.29 11.17 -17.74
CA GLY A 6 40.55 11.23 -16.48
C GLY A 6 39.05 11.22 -16.74
N GLY A 7 38.50 10.06 -17.07
CA GLY A 7 37.06 9.82 -17.15
C GLY A 7 36.39 10.00 -15.79
N GLY A 8 35.77 11.16 -15.58
CA GLY A 8 34.84 11.39 -14.47
C GLY A 8 33.49 10.73 -14.77
N GLU A 9 33.39 9.42 -14.59
CA GLU A 9 32.10 8.74 -14.52
C GLU A 9 31.43 9.14 -13.20
N LYS A 10 30.72 10.28 -13.21
CA LYS A 10 29.78 10.62 -12.16
C LYS A 10 28.70 9.54 -12.18
N GLY A 11 28.75 8.68 -11.17
CA GLY A 11 27.70 7.72 -10.86
C GLY A 11 26.35 8.43 -10.97
N LYS A 12 25.53 7.95 -11.90
CA LYS A 12 24.10 8.17 -11.85
C LYS A 12 23.66 7.47 -10.59
N GLU A 13 23.49 8.23 -9.50
CA GLU A 13 22.46 7.93 -8.54
C GLU A 13 21.18 7.80 -9.37
N GLU A 14 20.83 6.58 -9.75
CA GLU A 14 19.47 6.26 -10.16
C GLU A 14 18.62 6.57 -8.93
N GLU A 15 18.20 7.83 -8.86
CA GLU A 15 17.10 8.28 -8.02
C GLU A 15 15.97 7.29 -8.29
N GLU A 16 15.81 6.32 -7.40
CA GLU A 16 14.82 5.25 -7.52
C GLU A 16 13.46 5.94 -7.59
N LYS A 17 12.98 6.16 -8.82
CA LYS A 17 11.80 6.98 -9.08
C LYS A 17 10.64 6.32 -8.36
N VAL A 18 9.99 7.09 -7.49
CA VAL A 18 8.80 6.59 -6.81
C VAL A 18 7.78 6.11 -7.85
N PRO A 19 7.22 4.90 -7.71
CA PRO A 19 6.29 4.38 -8.70
C PRO A 19 5.08 5.29 -8.86
N ARG A 20 4.76 5.66 -10.11
CA ARG A 20 3.54 6.46 -10.41
C ARG A 20 2.26 5.79 -9.92
N THR A 21 2.26 4.46 -9.87
CA THR A 21 1.17 3.66 -9.33
C THR A 21 0.93 3.91 -7.85
N LEU A 22 1.99 4.09 -7.05
CA LEU A 22 1.88 4.44 -5.63
C LEU A 22 1.30 5.84 -5.45
N LEU A 23 1.78 6.82 -6.21
CA LEU A 23 1.27 8.20 -6.15
C LEU A 23 -0.23 8.25 -6.48
N LYS A 24 -0.63 7.56 -7.55
CA LYS A 24 -2.03 7.46 -7.92
C LYS A 24 -2.86 6.75 -6.84
N ALA A 25 -2.36 5.66 -6.27
CA ALA A 25 -3.06 4.94 -5.21
C ALA A 25 -3.25 5.81 -3.96
N MET A 26 -2.25 6.62 -3.58
CA MET A 26 -2.35 7.59 -2.50
C MET A 26 -3.43 8.65 -2.76
N ASP A 27 -3.42 9.24 -3.96
CA ASP A 27 -4.42 10.26 -4.33
C ASP A 27 -5.83 9.68 -4.40
N ASP A 28 -5.98 8.48 -4.99
CA ASP A 28 -7.25 7.77 -5.07
C ASP A 28 -7.76 7.37 -3.67
N PHE A 29 -6.90 6.81 -2.81
CA PHE A 29 -7.25 6.48 -1.43
C PHE A 29 -7.68 7.70 -0.64
N TYR A 30 -6.93 8.81 -0.74
CA TYR A 30 -7.27 10.02 0.01
C TYR A 30 -8.60 10.61 -0.46
N ARG A 31 -8.81 10.72 -1.78
CA ARG A 31 -10.05 11.21 -2.39
C ARG A 31 -11.26 10.35 -1.99
N ASP A 32 -11.10 9.04 -2.01
CA ASP A 32 -12.19 8.08 -1.80
C ASP A 32 -12.20 7.56 -0.35
N SER A 33 -11.47 8.22 0.57
CA SER A 33 -11.22 7.74 1.93
C SER A 33 -12.50 7.47 2.71
N GLU A 34 -13.49 8.37 2.68
CA GLU A 34 -14.76 8.14 3.37
C GLU A 34 -15.48 6.86 2.90
N ALA A 35 -15.45 6.59 1.59
CA ALA A 35 -16.06 5.39 1.03
C ALA A 35 -15.27 4.13 1.41
N VAL A 36 -13.94 4.19 1.34
CA VAL A 36 -13.04 3.09 1.72
C VAL A 36 -13.20 2.73 3.19
N PHE A 37 -13.21 3.73 4.08
CA PHE A 37 -13.42 3.51 5.52
C PHE A 37 -14.79 2.88 5.79
N LYS A 38 -15.84 3.34 5.11
CA LYS A 38 -17.17 2.77 5.28
C LYS A 38 -17.25 1.31 4.82
N GLU A 39 -16.67 0.97 3.66
CA GLU A 39 -16.65 -0.41 3.16
C GLU A 39 -15.88 -1.31 4.15
N PHE A 40 -14.75 -0.84 4.70
CA PHE A 40 -14.00 -1.59 5.71
C PHE A 40 -14.67 -1.67 7.08
N ASP A 41 -15.48 -0.68 7.47
CA ASP A 41 -16.32 -0.77 8.67
C ASP A 41 -17.36 -1.89 8.55
N GLU A 42 -17.96 -2.04 7.36
CA GLU A 42 -18.90 -3.11 7.08
C GLU A 42 -18.20 -4.48 7.12
N ILE A 43 -17.01 -4.58 6.52
CA ILE A 43 -16.17 -5.79 6.57
C ILE A 43 -15.78 -6.14 8.02
N LEU A 44 -15.28 -5.16 8.78
CA LEU A 44 -14.90 -5.34 10.18
C LEU A 44 -16.08 -5.78 11.05
N ALA A 45 -17.28 -5.23 10.79
CA ALA A 45 -18.49 -5.62 11.50
C ALA A 45 -18.93 -7.07 11.20
N THR A 46 -18.73 -7.55 9.97
CA THR A 46 -18.94 -8.95 9.57
C THR A 46 -17.90 -9.85 10.24
N TYR A 47 -16.62 -9.50 10.13
CA TYR A 47 -15.52 -10.22 10.79
C TYR A 47 -15.72 -10.36 12.30
N SER A 48 -16.14 -9.28 12.97
CA SER A 48 -16.37 -9.25 14.42
C SER A 48 -17.50 -10.20 14.88
N LYS A 49 -18.38 -10.64 13.97
CA LYS A 49 -19.41 -11.65 14.25
C LYS A 49 -18.90 -13.08 14.05
N GLY A 50 -17.65 -13.25 13.61
CA GLY A 50 -17.06 -14.53 13.24
C GLY A 50 -17.54 -15.04 11.87
N GLU A 51 -18.03 -14.15 11.01
CA GLU A 51 -18.43 -14.48 9.64
C GLU A 51 -17.23 -14.35 8.69
N ASP A 52 -17.22 -15.16 7.62
CA ASP A 52 -16.17 -15.12 6.59
C ASP A 52 -16.27 -13.82 5.77
N ILE A 53 -15.13 -13.16 5.55
CA ILE A 53 -15.04 -11.88 4.83
C ILE A 53 -14.21 -11.97 3.55
N MET A 54 -13.79 -13.18 3.15
CA MET A 54 -12.85 -13.36 2.04
C MET A 54 -13.41 -12.84 0.72
N ASP A 55 -14.70 -13.08 0.45
CA ASP A 55 -15.36 -12.58 -0.75
C ASP A 55 -15.52 -11.05 -0.74
N ASP A 56 -15.70 -10.44 0.43
CA ASP A 56 -15.77 -8.98 0.56
C ASP A 56 -14.40 -8.34 0.29
N LEU A 57 -13.33 -8.91 0.86
CA LEU A 57 -11.95 -8.47 0.60
C LEU A 57 -11.57 -8.65 -0.88
N LYS A 58 -11.93 -9.78 -1.50
CA LYS A 58 -11.74 -10.02 -2.94
C LYS A 58 -12.48 -8.98 -3.78
N THR A 59 -13.73 -8.69 -3.42
CA THR A 59 -14.57 -7.72 -4.09
C THR A 59 -13.96 -6.31 -4.01
N PHE A 60 -13.53 -5.90 -2.82
CA PHE A 60 -12.85 -4.61 -2.63
C PHE A 60 -11.58 -4.53 -3.48
N ARG A 61 -10.71 -5.55 -3.41
CA ARG A 61 -9.47 -5.61 -4.17
C ARG A 61 -9.68 -5.54 -5.68
N SER A 62 -10.71 -6.23 -6.19
CA SER A 62 -11.06 -6.21 -7.62
C SER A 62 -11.47 -4.81 -8.09
N LYS A 63 -12.25 -4.08 -7.27
CA LYS A 63 -12.67 -2.71 -7.56
C LYS A 63 -11.51 -1.72 -7.44
N ASN A 64 -10.69 -1.86 -6.39
CA ASN A 64 -9.70 -0.88 -5.96
C ASN A 64 -8.30 -1.49 -5.78
N PRO A 65 -7.68 -2.08 -6.83
CA PRO A 65 -6.45 -2.85 -6.68
C PRO A 65 -5.25 -2.01 -6.20
N GLY A 66 -5.17 -0.74 -6.62
CA GLY A 66 -4.13 0.18 -6.18
C GLY A 66 -4.26 0.55 -4.71
N ILE A 67 -5.48 0.86 -4.26
CA ILE A 67 -5.77 1.18 -2.86
C ILE A 67 -5.55 -0.04 -1.97
N PHE A 68 -6.00 -1.22 -2.40
CA PHE A 68 -5.73 -2.47 -1.68
C PHE A 68 -4.23 -2.70 -1.50
N THR A 69 -3.43 -2.51 -2.55
CA THR A 69 -1.97 -2.65 -2.48
C THR A 69 -1.36 -1.65 -1.50
N LEU A 70 -1.82 -0.40 -1.51
CA LEU A 70 -1.36 0.64 -0.57
C LEU A 70 -1.65 0.25 0.89
N ILE A 71 -2.88 -0.17 1.18
CA ILE A 71 -3.30 -0.62 2.50
C ILE A 71 -2.49 -1.85 2.93
N TYR A 72 -2.36 -2.84 2.05
CA TYR A 72 -1.58 -4.03 2.34
C TYR A 72 -0.11 -3.69 2.65
N ASP A 73 0.52 -2.83 1.85
CA ASP A 73 1.88 -2.38 2.09
C ASP A 73 1.99 -1.57 3.41
N SER A 74 0.93 -0.88 3.87
CA SER A 74 0.95 -0.17 5.16
C SER A 74 0.96 -1.11 6.37
N PHE A 75 0.35 -2.30 6.23
CA PHE A 75 0.40 -3.35 7.25
C PHE A 75 1.72 -4.13 7.24
N HIS A 76 2.23 -4.52 6.07
CA HIS A 76 3.33 -5.50 5.97
C HIS A 76 4.67 -4.91 5.52
N LYS A 77 4.69 -3.70 4.97
CA LYS A 77 5.89 -3.05 4.43
C LYS A 77 5.99 -1.57 4.84
N GLU A 78 5.50 -1.23 6.02
CA GLU A 78 5.44 0.15 6.52
C GLU A 78 6.75 0.93 6.32
N VAL A 79 7.90 0.36 6.69
CA VAL A 79 9.20 1.03 6.54
C VAL A 79 9.53 1.33 5.08
N GLU A 80 9.23 0.40 4.18
CA GLU A 80 9.45 0.60 2.74
C GLU A 80 8.46 1.61 2.16
N LEU A 81 7.20 1.53 2.57
CA LEU A 81 6.14 2.46 2.16
C LEU A 81 6.48 3.88 2.61
N GLU A 82 6.80 4.09 3.88
CA GLU A 82 7.15 5.41 4.44
C GLU A 82 8.36 6.02 3.72
N HIS A 83 9.39 5.22 3.45
CA HIS A 83 10.56 5.68 2.68
C HIS A 83 10.18 6.11 1.25
N LYS A 84 9.26 5.39 0.59
CA LYS A 84 8.76 5.77 -0.74
C LYS A 84 7.89 7.03 -0.69
N LEU A 85 7.05 7.19 0.33
CA LEU A 85 6.20 8.37 0.53
C LEU A 85 7.05 9.61 0.83
N ASP A 86 8.12 9.45 1.61
CA ASP A 86 9.08 10.50 1.91
C ASP A 86 9.80 11.00 0.66
N LYS A 87 10.39 10.08 -0.12
CA LYS A 87 11.01 10.41 -1.42
C LYS A 87 10.05 11.10 -2.38
N ALA A 88 8.76 10.76 -2.34
CA ALA A 88 7.74 11.37 -3.18
C ALA A 88 7.27 12.75 -2.69
N GLY A 89 7.66 13.17 -1.49
CA GLY A 89 7.16 14.42 -0.90
C GLY A 89 5.65 14.38 -0.66
N ILE A 90 5.09 13.21 -0.32
CA ILE A 90 3.66 13.08 -0.02
C ILE A 90 3.31 13.90 1.22
N GLU A 91 2.25 14.69 1.12
CA GLU A 91 1.73 15.55 2.19
C GLU A 91 1.39 14.72 3.44
N GLN A 92 1.74 15.25 4.62
CA GLN A 92 1.53 14.57 5.89
C GLN A 92 0.06 14.15 6.10
N GLU A 93 -0.89 15.02 5.71
CA GLU A 93 -2.33 14.75 5.82
C GLU A 93 -2.77 13.45 5.11
N LYS A 94 -2.19 13.14 3.94
CA LYS A 94 -2.50 11.90 3.23
C LYS A 94 -1.90 10.68 3.94
N ARG A 95 -0.71 10.84 4.52
CA ARG A 95 -0.04 9.78 5.30
C ARG A 95 -0.81 9.50 6.59
N ASP A 96 -1.23 10.54 7.28
CA ASP A 96 -2.05 10.45 8.49
C ASP A 96 -3.33 9.68 8.21
N LYS A 97 -3.94 9.86 7.02
CA LYS A 97 -5.15 9.12 6.64
C LYS A 97 -4.91 7.63 6.43
N VAL A 98 -3.75 7.25 5.89
CA VAL A 98 -3.35 5.83 5.75
C VAL A 98 -3.04 5.23 7.12
N ALA A 99 -2.38 5.99 8.00
CA ALA A 99 -2.11 5.57 9.37
C ALA A 99 -3.40 5.38 10.19
N GLU A 100 -4.35 6.32 10.08
CA GLU A 100 -5.68 6.20 10.70
C GLU A 100 -6.40 4.92 10.24
N PHE A 101 -6.33 4.61 8.94
CA PHE A 101 -6.92 3.40 8.39
C PHE A 101 -6.25 2.15 8.96
N LYS A 102 -4.91 2.11 8.95
CA LYS A 102 -4.12 1.01 9.49
C LYS A 102 -4.47 0.74 10.95
N ASP A 103 -4.47 1.76 11.79
CA ASP A 103 -4.75 1.61 13.21
C ASP A 103 -6.17 1.06 13.45
N ARG A 104 -7.16 1.59 12.71
CA ARG A 104 -8.57 1.22 12.86
C ARG A 104 -8.90 -0.19 12.38
N PHE A 105 -8.23 -0.66 11.32
CA PHE A 105 -8.54 -1.93 10.66
C PHE A 105 -7.42 -2.97 10.81
N SER A 106 -6.55 -2.80 11.81
CA SER A 106 -5.43 -3.71 12.09
C SER A 106 -5.85 -5.15 12.32
N ASP A 107 -7.03 -5.38 12.90
CA ASP A 107 -7.60 -6.72 13.10
C ASP A 107 -7.87 -7.48 11.78
N LEU A 108 -7.96 -6.78 10.65
CA LEU A 108 -8.20 -7.39 9.34
C LEU A 108 -6.91 -7.76 8.59
N ALA A 109 -5.73 -7.40 9.12
CA ALA A 109 -4.46 -7.62 8.45
C ALA A 109 -4.19 -9.11 8.18
N ASP A 110 -4.50 -9.99 9.15
CA ASP A 110 -4.32 -11.44 8.99
C ASP A 110 -5.21 -12.01 7.87
N GLU A 111 -6.46 -11.54 7.75
CA GLU A 111 -7.38 -11.98 6.69
C GLU A 111 -6.92 -11.47 5.30
N MET A 112 -6.35 -10.27 5.24
CA MET A 112 -5.73 -9.76 4.02
C MET A 112 -4.51 -10.59 3.60
N ASP A 113 -3.69 -11.04 4.54
CA ASP A 113 -2.57 -11.96 4.29
C ASP A 113 -3.07 -13.31 3.74
N LEU A 114 -4.11 -13.89 4.34
CA LEU A 114 -4.73 -15.12 3.85
C LEU A 114 -5.23 -14.98 2.41
N LEU A 115 -5.85 -13.84 2.07
CA LEU A 115 -6.26 -13.53 0.71
C LEU A 115 -5.06 -13.51 -0.25
N VAL A 116 -4.00 -12.77 0.06
CA VAL A 116 -2.82 -12.66 -0.81
C VAL A 116 -2.15 -14.03 -0.98
N LEU A 117 -2.06 -14.83 0.08
CA LEU A 117 -1.51 -16.19 0.03
C LEU A 117 -2.36 -17.14 -0.82
N GLU A 118 -3.69 -17.07 -0.69
CA GLU A 118 -4.61 -17.86 -1.51
C GLU A 118 -4.40 -17.57 -3.01
N GLU A 119 -4.28 -16.30 -3.37
CA GLU A 119 -4.12 -15.87 -4.75
C GLU A 119 -2.74 -16.22 -5.34
N LEU A 120 -1.71 -16.25 -4.51
CA LEU A 120 -0.40 -16.76 -4.89
C LEU A 120 -0.37 -18.29 -5.00
N GLY A 121 -1.47 -18.97 -4.65
CA GLY A 121 -1.57 -20.42 -4.61
C GLY A 121 -0.72 -21.06 -3.51
N LEU A 122 -0.34 -20.27 -2.50
CA LEU A 122 0.50 -20.68 -1.37
C LEU A 122 -0.32 -21.22 -0.19
N ASN A 123 -1.64 -21.11 -0.25
CA ASN A 123 -2.56 -21.61 0.78
C ASN A 123 -2.94 -23.10 0.58
N ARG A 124 -1.98 -23.95 0.20
CA ARG A 124 -2.19 -25.39 -0.09
C ARG A 124 -1.57 -26.31 0.95
#